data_AF-A0A0F7VUK2-F1
#
_entry.id   AF-A0A0F7VUK2-F1
#
_cell.length_a   1.000
_cell.length_b   1.000
_cell.length_c   1.000
_cell.angle_alpha   90.00
_cell.angle_beta   90.00
_cell.angle_gamma   90.00
#
_symmetry.space_group_name_H-M   'P 1'
#
loop_
_entity.id
_entity.type
_entity.pdbx_description
1 polymer ?
#
loop_
_entity_poly.entity_id
_entity_poly.type
_entity_poly.pdbx_seq_one_letter_code
_entity_poly.pdbx_strand_id
1 'polypeptide(L)'
;MRGSLDADAQPFPMLFRMQQSQDSALPAFPAGEVSREGLVGHRSGELPPISVVILAAEKDMSGLDACVRGVLAHSLNPVVLVQIVAQRLPPRSRDDVDARVTWFDERHCTTGSRNVRRYLRDSGRDPSTASWYFQQLAKLQCFDVLPAGTPEHVLVVDADFVFLRDMAFVDGQGRSVLPYGYPLSWRLNTREHRLPDHHTALEAAGRLIPGWLPVDAYSGMQHHIVLDRAVLGELVQRAQDAHGMPFWQAFLRTADPRKWTGASEYVLYRHFAARFFPERVRHRHVDAVDVIQAEGPGGFVLPEVVAAARDSSLHAVGCHRFLHYAERLATMDYIPVDLRRAVGAEPVPLRLRLDGGLLTMERAVPPLTLV
;
A
#
# COMPACT_ATOMS: atom_id res chain seq x y z
N MET A 1 -32.33 -47.15 -46.33
CA MET A 1 -30.93 -46.81 -45.98
C MET A 1 -30.70 -45.34 -46.35
N ARG A 2 -30.27 -44.52 -45.37
CA ARG A 2 -29.68 -43.16 -45.50
C ARG A 2 -30.56 -42.14 -46.25
N GLY A 3 -31.03 -41.03 -45.67
CA GLY A 3 -30.49 -40.16 -44.63
C GLY A 3 -30.33 -38.76 -45.24
N SER A 4 -30.89 -37.71 -44.62
CA SER A 4 -30.52 -36.29 -44.74
C SER A 4 -31.58 -35.47 -43.98
N LEU A 5 -31.29 -35.02 -42.77
CA LEU A 5 -30.96 -33.62 -42.40
C LEU A 5 -32.17 -32.68 -42.44
N ASP A 6 -32.84 -32.56 -41.29
CA ASP A 6 -33.56 -31.37 -40.84
C ASP A 6 -33.22 -31.17 -39.36
N ALA A 7 -32.69 -29.99 -39.02
CA ALA A 7 -32.59 -29.54 -37.64
C ALA A 7 -32.75 -28.02 -37.63
N ASP A 8 -33.96 -27.62 -37.28
CA ASP A 8 -34.41 -26.27 -36.99
C ASP A 8 -33.55 -25.59 -35.93
N ALA A 9 -33.14 -24.36 -36.25
CA ALA A 9 -32.65 -23.39 -35.28
C ALA A 9 -33.72 -22.31 -35.06
N GLN A 10 -34.33 -22.32 -33.87
CA GLN A 10 -35.18 -21.25 -33.35
C GLN A 10 -34.81 -21.01 -31.86
N PRO A 11 -35.11 -19.82 -31.30
CA PRO A 11 -34.13 -19.01 -30.57
C PRO A 11 -34.31 -19.02 -29.04
N PHE A 12 -33.25 -18.66 -28.32
CA PHE A 12 -33.30 -18.32 -26.90
C PHE A 12 -33.36 -16.79 -26.70
N PRO A 13 -34.36 -16.27 -25.98
CA PRO A 13 -34.26 -14.96 -25.34
C PRO A 13 -34.29 -15.12 -23.81
N MET A 14 -33.24 -14.68 -23.11
CA MET A 14 -33.38 -14.24 -21.72
C MET A 14 -32.51 -13.00 -21.48
N LEU A 15 -33.16 -11.85 -21.69
CA LEU A 15 -32.75 -10.56 -21.15
C LEU A 15 -33.05 -10.55 -19.65
N PHE A 16 -32.03 -10.76 -18.82
CA PHE A 16 -32.11 -10.40 -17.40
C PHE A 16 -31.94 -8.89 -17.27
N ARG A 17 -33.08 -8.21 -17.13
CA ARG A 17 -33.17 -6.79 -16.80
C ARG A 17 -32.84 -6.63 -15.31
N MET A 18 -31.60 -6.28 -14.98
CA MET A 18 -31.26 -5.82 -13.62
C MET A 18 -31.99 -4.49 -13.38
N GLN A 19 -33.05 -4.54 -12.58
CA GLN A 19 -33.64 -3.35 -11.98
C GLN A 19 -32.60 -2.72 -11.06
N GLN A 20 -32.18 -1.51 -11.40
CA GLN A 20 -31.47 -0.63 -10.47
C GLN A 20 -32.45 -0.25 -9.36
N SER A 21 -32.25 -0.81 -8.17
CA SER A 21 -32.85 -0.28 -6.95
C SER A 21 -32.16 1.06 -6.64
N GLN A 22 -32.83 2.14 -6.99
CA GLN A 22 -32.67 3.43 -6.32
C GLN A 22 -33.15 3.24 -4.89
N ASP A 23 -32.22 3.08 -3.95
CA ASP A 23 -32.33 3.47 -2.54
C ASP A 23 -31.21 2.80 -1.75
N SER A 24 -30.06 3.47 -1.70
CA SER A 24 -29.19 3.38 -0.53
C SER A 24 -28.45 4.71 -0.41
N ALA A 25 -29.03 5.64 0.34
CA ALA A 25 -28.28 6.77 0.84
C ALA A 25 -27.13 6.20 1.68
N LEU A 26 -25.90 6.37 1.21
CA LEU A 26 -24.71 6.12 2.01
C LEU A 26 -24.84 6.95 3.29
N PRO A 27 -24.62 6.39 4.49
CA PRO A 27 -24.55 7.20 5.69
C PRO A 27 -23.45 8.23 5.48
N ALA A 28 -23.82 9.52 5.54
CA ALA A 28 -22.89 10.62 5.50
C ALA A 28 -21.97 10.50 6.72
N PHE A 29 -20.72 10.11 6.50
CA PHE A 29 -19.70 10.25 7.53
C PHE A 29 -19.51 11.76 7.77
N PRO A 30 -19.59 12.23 9.02
CA PRO A 30 -19.33 13.64 9.30
C PRO A 30 -17.90 13.94 8.85
N ALA A 31 -17.75 15.01 8.07
CA ALA A 31 -16.46 15.60 7.77
C ALA A 31 -15.83 16.00 9.12
N GLY A 32 -14.97 15.13 9.64
CA GLY A 32 -14.36 15.28 10.95
C GLY A 32 -13.53 16.56 10.98
N GLU A 33 -13.79 17.38 12.00
CA GLU A 33 -12.97 18.51 12.38
C GLU A 33 -11.49 18.13 12.37
N VAL A 34 -10.68 18.96 11.71
CA VAL A 34 -9.22 18.91 11.81
C VAL A 34 -8.85 19.40 13.21
N SER A 35 -9.05 18.56 14.22
CA SER A 35 -8.60 18.80 15.57
C SER A 35 -7.08 18.66 15.61
N ARG A 36 -6.38 19.77 15.86
CA ARG A 36 -4.97 19.78 16.26
C ARG A 36 -4.81 18.81 17.43
N GLU A 37 -3.99 17.77 17.25
CA GLU A 37 -3.75 16.74 18.25
C GLU A 37 -3.06 17.32 19.48
N GLY A 38 -3.85 17.66 20.50
CA GLY A 38 -3.42 17.55 21.88
C GLY A 38 -3.60 16.09 22.30
N LEU A 39 -2.50 15.40 22.60
CA LEU A 39 -2.49 14.15 23.37
C LEU A 39 -2.99 14.44 24.79
N VAL A 40 -4.29 14.73 24.94
CA VAL A 40 -4.93 14.93 26.25
C VAL A 40 -5.71 13.67 26.58
N GLY A 41 -5.13 12.86 27.47
CA GLY A 41 -5.83 11.73 28.08
C GLY A 41 -5.04 10.43 28.20
N HIS A 42 -3.74 10.46 28.54
CA HIS A 42 -3.06 9.23 28.97
C HIS A 42 -3.54 8.81 30.37
N ARG A 43 -4.57 7.97 30.41
CA ARG A 43 -4.76 7.05 31.54
C ARG A 43 -3.73 5.92 31.39
N SER A 44 -2.59 6.05 32.06
CA SER A 44 -1.80 4.94 32.65
C SER A 44 -1.85 3.56 31.96
N GLY A 45 -1.57 3.47 30.67
CA GLY A 45 -1.46 2.21 29.94
C GLY A 45 -0.34 2.32 28.91
N GLU A 46 0.62 1.40 28.95
CA GLU A 46 1.66 1.28 27.93
C GLU A 46 1.02 1.04 26.55
N LEU A 47 1.62 1.61 25.49
CA LEU A 47 1.14 1.38 24.13
C LEU A 47 1.30 -0.10 23.73
N PRO A 48 0.37 -0.69 22.95
CA PRO A 48 0.48 -2.08 22.55
C PRO A 48 1.77 -2.38 21.78
N PRO A 49 2.43 -3.53 22.02
CA PRO A 49 3.61 -3.92 21.28
C PRO A 49 3.27 -4.28 19.83
N ILE A 50 4.23 -4.06 18.94
CA ILE A 50 4.11 -4.38 17.51
C ILE A 50 5.30 -5.19 17.02
N SER A 51 5.06 -6.06 16.05
CA SER A 51 6.13 -6.53 15.16
C SER A 51 6.16 -5.66 13.91
N VAL A 52 7.32 -5.62 13.26
CA VAL A 52 7.52 -4.87 12.03
C VAL A 52 7.91 -5.84 10.92
N VAL A 53 7.34 -5.67 9.73
CA VAL A 53 7.74 -6.39 8.51
C VAL A 53 8.21 -5.38 7.47
N ILE A 54 9.42 -5.56 6.97
CA ILE A 54 10.02 -4.73 5.92
C ILE A 54 10.32 -5.62 4.72
N LEU A 55 9.77 -5.28 3.56
CA LEU A 55 10.08 -5.99 2.32
C LEU A 55 11.18 -5.22 1.59
N ALA A 56 12.31 -5.89 1.33
CA ALA A 56 13.48 -5.28 0.70
C ALA A 56 13.85 -6.00 -0.59
N ALA A 57 13.87 -5.26 -1.70
CA ALA A 57 14.50 -5.71 -2.94
C ALA A 57 15.99 -5.33 -2.94
N GLU A 58 16.73 -5.86 -3.92
CA GLU A 58 18.17 -5.58 -4.07
C GLU A 58 18.46 -4.07 -4.17
N LYS A 59 17.59 -3.31 -4.85
CA LYS A 59 17.71 -1.85 -4.99
C LYS A 59 17.60 -1.09 -3.66
N ASP A 60 16.92 -1.67 -2.66
CA ASP A 60 16.61 -1.01 -1.39
C ASP A 60 17.72 -1.19 -0.36
N MET A 61 18.63 -2.14 -0.58
CA MET A 61 19.62 -2.55 0.40
C MET A 61 20.49 -1.39 0.89
N SER A 62 20.82 -0.41 0.05
CA SER A 62 21.65 0.74 0.45
C SER A 62 20.92 1.71 1.40
N GLY A 63 19.59 1.75 1.40
CA GLY A 63 18.78 2.58 2.29
C GLY A 63 18.20 1.84 3.50
N LEU A 64 18.17 0.51 3.46
CA LEU A 64 17.49 -0.34 4.44
C LEU A 64 17.90 -0.06 5.90
N ASP A 65 19.18 0.21 6.16
CA ASP A 65 19.64 0.48 7.53
C ASP A 65 19.04 1.78 8.08
N ALA A 66 18.81 2.79 7.22
CA ALA A 66 18.13 4.02 7.61
C ALA A 66 16.64 3.78 7.91
N CYS A 67 15.98 2.91 7.13
CA CYS A 67 14.59 2.49 7.38
C CYS A 67 14.46 1.80 8.75
N VAL A 68 15.29 0.78 9.01
CA VAL A 68 15.28 0.03 10.27
C VAL A 68 15.55 0.96 11.46
N ARG A 69 16.58 1.81 11.38
CA ARG A 69 16.89 2.77 12.44
C ARG A 69 15.75 3.76 12.67
N GLY A 70 15.13 4.26 11.60
CA GLY A 70 13.98 5.15 11.70
C GLY A 70 12.81 4.50 12.43
N VAL A 71 12.46 3.27 12.09
CA VAL A 71 11.42 2.49 12.79
C VAL A 71 11.76 2.33 14.28
N LEU A 72 12.97 1.88 14.59
CA LEU A 72 13.36 1.57 15.97
C LEU A 72 13.49 2.82 16.84
N ALA A 73 13.92 3.96 16.26
CA ALA A 73 14.09 5.22 16.97
C ALA A 73 12.77 5.96 17.19
N HIS A 74 11.80 5.81 16.28
CA HIS A 74 10.62 6.67 16.22
C HIS A 74 9.29 5.93 16.39
N SER A 75 9.30 4.62 16.68
CA SER A 75 8.10 3.92 17.12
C SER A 75 7.84 4.19 18.60
N LEU A 76 6.73 4.84 18.92
CA LEU A 76 6.26 4.95 20.31
C LEU A 76 5.72 3.62 20.83
N ASN A 77 5.24 2.74 19.94
CA ASN A 77 4.88 1.38 20.30
C ASN A 77 6.13 0.55 20.56
N PRO A 78 6.17 -0.31 21.59
CA PRO A 78 7.26 -1.26 21.79
C PRO A 78 7.43 -2.17 20.57
N VAL A 79 8.56 -2.04 19.87
CA VAL A 79 8.91 -2.92 18.75
C VAL A 79 9.56 -4.17 19.29
N VAL A 80 8.91 -5.33 19.12
CA VAL A 80 9.41 -6.62 19.63
C VAL A 80 10.26 -7.37 18.61
N LEU A 81 10.03 -7.15 17.32
CA LEU A 81 10.69 -7.84 16.21
C LEU A 81 10.65 -6.95 14.97
N VAL A 82 11.74 -6.93 14.21
CA VAL A 82 11.79 -6.38 12.85
C VAL A 82 12.17 -7.50 11.90
N GLN A 83 11.20 -8.02 11.17
CA GLN A 83 11.37 -9.10 10.20
C GLN A 83 11.61 -8.49 8.80
N ILE A 84 12.82 -8.64 8.29
CA ILE A 84 13.19 -8.23 6.94
C ILE A 84 12.97 -9.39 5.98
N VAL A 85 12.15 -9.19 4.95
CA VAL A 85 11.85 -10.18 3.89
C VAL A 85 12.61 -9.78 2.63
N ALA A 86 13.54 -10.63 2.17
CA ALA A 86 14.38 -10.36 1.00
C ALA A 86 14.80 -11.62 0.24
N GLN A 87 15.15 -11.50 -1.05
CA GLN A 87 15.71 -12.62 -1.85
C GLN A 87 17.14 -12.98 -1.48
N ARG A 88 17.94 -11.96 -1.18
CA ARG A 88 19.37 -12.10 -0.87
C ARG A 88 19.57 -11.61 0.55
N LEU A 89 19.83 -12.56 1.44
CA LEU A 89 20.23 -12.23 2.80
C LEU A 89 21.64 -11.63 2.73
N PRO A 90 21.91 -10.49 3.38
CA PRO A 90 23.25 -9.93 3.39
C PRO A 90 24.20 -10.97 4.03
N PRO A 91 25.43 -11.09 3.53
CA PRO A 91 26.40 -12.01 4.09
C PRO A 91 26.74 -11.56 5.52
N ARG A 92 26.07 -12.13 6.53
CA ARG A 92 26.30 -12.17 8.01
C ARG A 92 27.03 -10.99 8.73
N SER A 93 27.29 -9.87 8.07
CA SER A 93 28.28 -8.83 8.44
C SER A 93 27.76 -7.41 8.24
N ARG A 94 26.45 -7.23 8.03
CA ARG A 94 25.85 -5.96 8.47
C ARG A 94 25.77 -6.07 9.97
N ASP A 95 26.82 -5.58 10.63
CA ASP A 95 26.95 -5.50 12.08
C ASP A 95 25.59 -5.13 12.71
N ASP A 96 25.17 -5.98 13.65
CA ASP A 96 23.90 -5.96 14.39
C ASP A 96 23.28 -4.56 14.50
N VAL A 97 22.39 -4.22 13.55
CA VAL A 97 21.65 -2.95 13.62
C VAL A 97 20.85 -2.91 14.92
N ASP A 98 20.29 -4.06 15.32
CA ASP A 98 19.62 -4.31 16.58
C ASP A 98 19.34 -5.83 16.71
N ALA A 99 19.42 -6.39 17.93
CA ALA A 99 19.14 -7.80 18.19
C ALA A 99 17.70 -8.23 17.85
N ARG A 100 16.78 -7.27 17.70
CA ARG A 100 15.39 -7.48 17.27
C ARG A 100 15.25 -7.68 15.76
N VAL A 101 16.31 -7.47 14.96
CA VAL A 101 16.24 -7.57 13.50
C VAL A 101 16.51 -9.00 13.06
N THR A 102 15.55 -9.60 12.36
CA THR A 102 15.65 -10.94 11.79
C THR A 102 15.46 -10.92 10.28
N TRP A 103 16.01 -11.92 9.61
CA TRP A 103 15.95 -12.04 8.16
C TRP A 103 15.11 -13.24 7.75
N PHE A 104 14.26 -13.06 6.75
CA PHE A 104 13.42 -14.09 6.15
C PHE A 104 13.68 -14.11 4.65
N ASP A 105 13.99 -15.30 4.14
CA ASP A 105 14.21 -15.51 2.72
C ASP A 105 12.86 -15.62 2.01
N GLU A 106 12.57 -14.65 1.13
CA GLU A 106 11.27 -14.56 0.45
C GLU A 106 10.91 -15.82 -0.37
N ARG A 107 11.90 -16.65 -0.71
CA ARG A 107 11.68 -17.92 -1.43
C ARG A 107 10.86 -18.91 -0.60
N HIS A 108 10.76 -18.70 0.71
CA HIS A 108 9.93 -19.47 1.63
C HIS A 108 8.55 -18.84 1.90
N CYS A 109 8.22 -17.69 1.29
CA CYS A 109 6.86 -17.16 1.38
C CYS A 109 5.86 -18.13 0.73
N THR A 110 4.69 -18.30 1.36
CA THR A 110 3.57 -19.11 0.86
C THR A 110 3.24 -18.79 -0.61
N THR A 111 3.30 -17.50 -0.96
CA THR A 111 3.15 -17.02 -2.33
C THR A 111 4.42 -16.34 -2.81
N GLY A 112 5.35 -17.12 -3.35
CA GLY A 112 6.60 -16.58 -3.89
C GLY A 112 6.42 -15.84 -5.23
N SER A 113 7.37 -14.95 -5.55
CA SER A 113 7.42 -14.19 -6.82
C SER A 113 7.38 -15.09 -8.07
N ARG A 114 7.91 -16.32 -7.99
CA ARG A 114 7.82 -17.34 -9.05
C ARG A 114 6.38 -17.79 -9.32
N ASN A 115 5.58 -17.98 -8.27
CA ASN A 115 4.18 -18.39 -8.37
C ASN A 115 3.35 -17.29 -9.04
N VAL A 116 3.55 -16.04 -8.62
CA VAL A 116 2.90 -14.85 -9.22
C VAL A 116 3.26 -14.74 -10.70
N ARG A 117 4.56 -14.83 -11.04
CA ARG A 117 5.04 -14.76 -12.42
C ARG A 117 4.41 -15.83 -13.31
N ARG A 118 4.33 -17.07 -12.82
CA ARG A 118 3.68 -18.19 -13.54
C ARG A 118 2.20 -17.91 -13.74
N TYR A 119 1.48 -17.52 -12.69
CA TYR A 119 0.05 -17.22 -12.76
C TYR A 119 -0.26 -16.13 -13.79
N LEU A 120 0.51 -15.04 -13.81
CA LEU A 120 0.35 -13.96 -14.78
C LEU A 120 0.53 -14.47 -16.21
N ARG A 121 1.60 -15.23 -16.46
CA ARG A 121 1.88 -15.83 -17.79
C ARG A 121 0.74 -16.74 -18.23
N ASP A 122 0.31 -17.66 -17.37
CA ASP A 122 -0.73 -18.64 -17.67
C ASP A 122 -2.10 -17.96 -17.93
N SER A 123 -2.30 -16.78 -17.34
CA SER A 123 -3.47 -15.93 -17.56
C SER A 123 -3.33 -14.97 -18.75
N GLY A 124 -2.26 -15.07 -19.56
CA GLY A 124 -2.01 -14.19 -20.70
C GLY A 124 -1.65 -12.74 -20.32
N ARG A 125 -1.21 -12.49 -19.09
CA ARG A 125 -0.83 -11.17 -18.56
C ARG A 125 0.68 -10.99 -18.57
N ASP A 126 1.12 -9.72 -18.57
CA ASP A 126 2.54 -9.39 -18.56
C ASP A 126 3.23 -9.82 -17.25
N PRO A 127 4.16 -10.80 -17.30
CA PRO A 127 4.90 -11.27 -16.12
C PRO A 127 5.93 -10.27 -15.59
N SER A 128 6.21 -9.15 -16.27
CA SER A 128 7.14 -8.11 -15.81
C SER A 128 6.67 -7.43 -14.51
N THR A 129 5.34 -7.39 -14.28
CA THR A 129 4.70 -6.82 -13.09
C THR A 129 4.75 -7.75 -11.87
N ALA A 130 5.26 -8.98 -12.01
CA ALA A 130 5.17 -10.01 -10.98
C ALA A 130 5.85 -9.64 -9.66
N SER A 131 7.01 -8.96 -9.71
CA SER A 131 7.72 -8.52 -8.50
C SER A 131 6.91 -7.51 -7.71
N TRP A 132 6.21 -6.61 -8.40
CA TRP A 132 5.35 -5.62 -7.77
C TRP A 132 4.14 -6.29 -7.10
N TYR A 133 3.41 -7.15 -7.82
CA TYR A 133 2.29 -7.88 -7.22
C TYR A 133 2.71 -8.79 -6.06
N PHE A 134 3.89 -9.39 -6.14
CA PHE A 134 4.46 -10.15 -5.03
C PHE A 134 4.63 -9.29 -3.78
N GLN A 135 5.17 -8.06 -3.90
CA GLN A 135 5.30 -7.16 -2.76
C GLN A 135 3.94 -6.83 -2.14
N GLN A 136 2.91 -6.54 -2.95
CA GLN A 136 1.55 -6.29 -2.45
C GLN A 136 1.01 -7.47 -1.63
N LEU A 137 1.18 -8.68 -2.17
CA LEU A 137 0.68 -9.92 -1.55
C LEU A 137 1.46 -10.27 -0.28
N ALA A 138 2.78 -10.16 -0.29
CA ALA A 138 3.62 -10.46 0.86
C ALA A 138 3.34 -9.51 2.04
N LYS A 139 2.94 -8.26 1.79
CA LYS A 139 2.42 -7.36 2.83
C LYS A 139 1.10 -7.85 3.41
N LEU A 140 0.15 -8.27 2.58
CA LEU A 140 -1.15 -8.82 3.02
C LEU A 140 -1.05 -10.23 3.61
N GLN A 141 0.11 -10.87 3.49
CA GLN A 141 0.44 -12.16 4.07
C GLN A 141 1.56 -12.03 5.13
N CYS A 142 1.75 -10.85 5.70
CA CYS A 142 2.88 -10.56 6.59
C CYS A 142 2.92 -11.47 7.82
N PHE A 143 1.79 -12.03 8.26
CA PHE A 143 1.75 -12.95 9.39
C PHE A 143 2.34 -14.34 9.06
N ASP A 144 2.41 -14.73 7.79
CA ASP A 144 2.99 -16.02 7.36
C ASP A 144 4.51 -16.08 7.55
N VAL A 145 5.17 -14.92 7.57
CA VAL A 145 6.64 -14.81 7.70
C VAL A 145 7.10 -14.51 9.13
N LEU A 146 6.14 -14.43 10.06
CA LEU A 146 6.38 -14.06 11.46
C LEU A 146 6.26 -15.29 12.37
N PRO A 147 7.03 -15.35 13.48
CA PRO A 147 6.97 -16.48 14.40
C PRO A 147 5.62 -16.58 15.11
N ALA A 148 5.32 -17.77 15.62
CA ALA A 148 4.20 -17.98 16.52
C ALA A 148 4.31 -17.06 17.75
N GLY A 149 3.17 -16.54 18.23
CA GLY A 149 3.14 -15.59 19.35
C GLY A 149 3.44 -14.13 18.98
N THR A 150 3.63 -13.83 17.68
CA THR A 150 3.70 -12.45 17.18
C THR A 150 2.47 -11.64 17.63
N PRO A 151 2.65 -10.36 18.03
CA PRO A 151 1.55 -9.47 18.42
C PRO A 151 0.40 -9.43 17.41
N GLU A 152 -0.75 -8.92 17.88
CA GLU A 152 -1.95 -8.76 17.05
C GLU A 152 -1.78 -7.75 15.92
N HIS A 153 -0.93 -6.74 16.15
CA HIS A 153 -0.65 -5.68 15.19
C HIS A 153 0.75 -5.82 14.60
N VAL A 154 0.84 -5.69 13.28
CA VAL A 154 2.09 -5.69 12.52
C VAL A 154 2.18 -4.40 11.73
N LEU A 155 3.24 -3.63 11.96
CA LEU A 155 3.59 -2.51 11.10
C LEU A 155 4.32 -3.04 9.88
N VAL A 156 3.76 -2.82 8.70
CA VAL A 156 4.40 -3.09 7.42
C VAL A 156 4.99 -1.79 6.90
N VAL A 157 6.25 -1.80 6.47
CA VAL A 157 6.97 -0.61 5.95
C VAL A 157 7.71 -0.97 4.66
N ASP A 158 7.70 -0.05 3.69
CA ASP A 158 8.56 -0.15 2.51
C ASP A 158 10.02 0.13 2.89
N ALA A 159 10.96 -0.65 2.35
CA ALA A 159 12.39 -0.54 2.69
C ALA A 159 13.04 0.81 2.27
N ASP A 160 12.38 1.57 1.39
CA ASP A 160 12.80 2.87 0.90
C ASP A 160 12.07 4.05 1.58
N PHE A 161 11.60 3.85 2.83
CA PHE A 161 10.90 4.83 3.65
C PHE A 161 11.48 4.93 5.07
N VAL A 162 11.53 6.14 5.65
CA VAL A 162 12.15 6.41 6.96
C VAL A 162 11.26 7.33 7.80
N PHE A 163 10.95 6.91 9.02
CA PHE A 163 10.36 7.78 10.03
C PHE A 163 11.43 8.71 10.61
N LEU A 164 11.09 9.98 10.80
CA LEU A 164 11.97 11.05 11.32
C LEU A 164 11.51 11.58 12.68
N ARG A 165 10.28 11.23 13.09
CA ARG A 165 9.63 11.72 14.31
C ARG A 165 8.81 10.62 14.94
N ASP A 166 8.67 10.72 16.25
CA ASP A 166 7.99 9.72 17.06
C ASP A 166 6.52 9.59 16.67
N MET A 167 6.10 8.35 16.44
CA MET A 167 4.76 8.01 15.96
C MET A 167 4.23 6.78 16.70
N ALA A 168 2.97 6.87 17.16
CA ALA A 168 2.21 5.71 17.57
C ALA A 168 1.49 5.09 16.36
N PHE A 169 1.58 3.78 16.21
CA PHE A 169 1.01 2.95 15.16
C PHE A 169 -0.23 2.20 15.65
N VAL A 170 -0.27 1.89 16.95
CA VAL A 170 -1.45 1.41 17.65
C VAL A 170 -1.69 2.33 18.84
N ASP A 171 -2.91 2.81 19.01
CA ASP A 171 -3.23 3.71 20.13
C ASP A 171 -3.43 2.95 21.46
N GLY A 172 -3.60 3.69 22.56
CA GLY A 172 -3.79 3.11 23.90
C GLY A 172 -5.10 2.31 24.05
N GLN A 173 -5.98 2.36 23.06
CA GLN A 173 -7.23 1.59 22.99
C GLN A 173 -7.07 0.32 22.13
N GLY A 174 -5.87 0.04 21.60
CA GLY A 174 -5.63 -1.12 20.73
C GLY A 174 -6.09 -0.92 19.29
N ARG A 175 -6.36 0.33 18.85
CA ARG A 175 -6.79 0.60 17.48
C ARG A 175 -5.60 0.87 16.57
N SER A 176 -5.64 0.31 15.37
CA SER A 176 -4.63 0.57 14.34
C SER A 176 -4.77 2.01 13.83
N VAL A 177 -3.68 2.78 13.91
CA VAL A 177 -3.63 4.18 13.45
C VAL A 177 -3.21 4.20 11.98
N LEU A 178 -4.20 4.16 11.09
CA LEU A 178 -4.02 4.08 9.64
C LEU A 178 -3.78 5.47 9.03
N PRO A 179 -2.78 5.63 8.14
CA PRO A 179 -2.63 6.89 7.41
C PRO A 179 -3.81 7.12 6.46
N TYR A 180 -4.19 8.38 6.24
CA TYR A 180 -5.00 8.76 5.08
C TYR A 180 -4.19 8.50 3.79
N GLY A 181 -2.90 8.88 3.76
CA GLY A 181 -2.05 8.72 2.59
C GLY A 181 -2.41 9.68 1.45
N TYR A 182 -1.95 9.36 0.24
CA TYR A 182 -2.26 10.15 -0.96
C TYR A 182 -3.74 10.12 -1.34
N PRO A 183 -4.28 11.20 -1.93
CA PRO A 183 -5.63 11.19 -2.48
C PRO A 183 -5.74 10.21 -3.65
N LEU A 184 -6.90 9.57 -3.80
CA LEU A 184 -7.25 8.66 -4.90
C LEU A 184 -7.36 9.37 -6.25
N SER A 185 -7.38 10.71 -6.24
CA SER A 185 -7.23 11.57 -7.42
C SER A 185 -6.37 12.76 -7.04
N TRP A 186 -5.22 12.92 -7.68
CA TRP A 186 -4.25 13.95 -7.35
C TRP A 186 -4.76 15.31 -7.80
N ARG A 187 -5.19 16.09 -6.81
CA ARG A 187 -5.48 17.50 -6.95
C ARG A 187 -4.42 18.27 -6.17
N LEU A 188 -3.47 18.85 -6.90
CA LEU A 188 -2.38 19.59 -6.28
C LEU A 188 -2.89 20.85 -5.60
N ASN A 189 -2.21 21.27 -4.53
CA ASN A 189 -2.44 22.53 -3.83
C ASN A 189 -3.85 22.68 -3.24
N THR A 190 -4.50 21.56 -2.89
CA THR A 190 -5.77 21.56 -2.14
C THR A 190 -5.80 20.45 -1.08
N ARG A 191 -6.62 20.65 -0.04
CA ARG A 191 -6.99 19.64 0.97
C ARG A 191 -8.36 19.02 0.69
N GLU A 192 -9.09 19.55 -0.29
CA GLU A 192 -10.42 19.08 -0.65
C GLU A 192 -10.34 18.04 -1.76
N HIS A 193 -10.32 16.77 -1.36
CA HIS A 193 -10.31 15.64 -2.28
C HIS A 193 -11.68 15.00 -2.39
N ARG A 194 -11.97 14.41 -3.55
CA ARG A 194 -13.23 13.72 -3.83
C ARG A 194 -12.92 12.32 -4.36
N LEU A 195 -13.83 11.40 -4.12
CA LEU A 195 -13.76 10.08 -4.74
C LEU A 195 -13.78 10.26 -6.27
N PRO A 196 -12.86 9.60 -7.00
CA PRO A 196 -12.92 9.59 -8.46
C PRO A 196 -14.05 8.67 -8.93
N ASP A 197 -14.64 8.99 -10.09
CA ASP A 197 -15.64 8.14 -10.74
C ASP A 197 -15.05 6.78 -11.15
N HIS A 198 -13.75 6.77 -11.48
CA HIS A 198 -12.99 5.59 -11.87
C HIS A 198 -11.63 5.55 -11.17
N HIS A 199 -11.30 4.41 -10.57
CA HIS A 199 -9.97 4.16 -10.02
C HIS A 199 -9.71 2.66 -9.93
N THR A 200 -8.66 2.22 -10.61
CA THR A 200 -8.33 0.81 -10.84
C THR A 200 -8.26 0.01 -9.55
N ALA A 201 -7.61 0.54 -8.50
CA ALA A 201 -7.49 -0.18 -7.24
C ALA A 201 -8.82 -0.27 -6.47
N LEU A 202 -9.72 0.71 -6.62
CA LEU A 202 -11.05 0.66 -6.00
C LEU A 202 -11.89 -0.42 -6.68
N GLU A 203 -11.89 -0.43 -8.01
CA GLU A 203 -12.62 -1.41 -8.80
C GLU A 203 -12.10 -2.83 -8.57
N ALA A 204 -10.77 -3.01 -8.46
CA ALA A 204 -10.16 -4.30 -8.15
C ALA A 204 -10.59 -4.80 -6.76
N ALA A 205 -10.57 -3.93 -5.74
CA ALA A 205 -11.02 -4.28 -4.39
C ALA A 205 -12.52 -4.59 -4.34
N GLY A 206 -13.35 -3.84 -5.06
CA GLY A 206 -14.79 -4.11 -5.18
C GLY A 206 -15.10 -5.43 -5.90
N ARG A 207 -14.29 -5.82 -6.90
CA ARG A 207 -14.38 -7.16 -7.53
C ARG A 207 -13.91 -8.28 -6.60
N LEU A 208 -12.97 -8.00 -5.71
CA LEU A 208 -12.36 -8.97 -4.78
C LEU A 208 -13.27 -9.32 -3.60
N ILE A 209 -13.96 -8.33 -3.05
CA ILE A 209 -14.77 -8.50 -1.83
C ILE A 209 -16.17 -7.91 -2.07
N PRO A 210 -17.23 -8.74 -2.13
CA PRO A 210 -18.60 -8.26 -2.25
C PRO A 210 -18.96 -7.25 -1.14
N GLY A 211 -19.57 -6.13 -1.53
CA GLY A 211 -19.96 -5.06 -0.61
C GLY A 211 -18.81 -4.18 -0.12
N TRP A 212 -17.58 -4.39 -0.60
CA TRP A 212 -16.47 -3.47 -0.39
C TRP A 212 -16.73 -2.16 -1.13
N LEU A 213 -16.59 -1.05 -0.42
CA LEU A 213 -16.72 0.30 -0.95
C LEU A 213 -15.70 1.20 -0.24
N PRO A 214 -15.14 2.21 -0.94
CA PRO A 214 -14.28 3.18 -0.29
C PRO A 214 -15.07 4.01 0.73
N VAL A 215 -14.42 4.38 1.82
CA VAL A 215 -15.01 5.21 2.88
C VAL A 215 -14.74 6.71 2.71
N ASP A 216 -13.70 7.07 1.96
CA ASP A 216 -13.30 8.46 1.68
C ASP A 216 -12.37 8.53 0.45
N ALA A 217 -11.92 9.74 0.11
CA ALA A 217 -11.11 10.03 -1.07
C ALA A 217 -9.60 9.72 -0.93
N TYR A 218 -9.17 9.01 0.12
CA TYR A 218 -7.76 8.77 0.39
C TYR A 218 -7.36 7.30 0.30
N SER A 219 -6.19 7.05 -0.31
CA SER A 219 -5.75 5.71 -0.69
C SER A 219 -5.22 4.85 0.45
N GLY A 220 -4.81 5.45 1.57
CA GLY A 220 -4.02 4.79 2.60
C GLY A 220 -2.55 4.55 2.24
N MET A 221 -2.14 4.89 1.02
CA MET A 221 -0.76 4.72 0.57
C MET A 221 0.11 5.80 1.23
N GLN A 222 0.96 5.38 2.15
CA GLN A 222 1.94 6.22 2.85
C GLN A 222 3.23 5.43 3.12
N HIS A 223 3.52 4.42 2.28
CA HIS A 223 4.69 3.54 2.40
C HIS A 223 4.83 2.79 3.74
N HIS A 224 3.79 2.85 4.58
CA HIS A 224 3.63 2.03 5.77
C HIS A 224 2.14 1.85 6.07
N ILE A 225 1.80 0.75 6.74
CA ILE A 225 0.46 0.51 7.28
C ILE A 225 0.52 -0.47 8.43
N VAL A 226 -0.38 -0.32 9.41
CA VAL A 226 -0.54 -1.27 10.50
C VAL A 226 -1.64 -2.23 10.14
N LEU A 227 -1.29 -3.51 10.10
CA LEU A 227 -2.20 -4.61 9.84
C LEU A 227 -2.57 -5.27 11.16
N ASP A 228 -3.88 -5.44 11.36
CA ASP A 228 -4.50 -6.11 12.48
C ASP A 228 -4.82 -7.54 12.05
N ARG A 229 -4.40 -8.52 12.86
CA ARG A 229 -4.52 -9.95 12.53
C ARG A 229 -5.96 -10.38 12.27
N ALA A 230 -6.90 -9.92 13.09
CA ALA A 230 -8.30 -10.31 12.96
C ALA A 230 -8.93 -9.66 11.71
N VAL A 231 -8.66 -8.38 11.48
CA VAL A 231 -9.17 -7.65 10.31
C VAL A 231 -8.62 -8.24 9.01
N LEU A 232 -7.31 -8.52 8.95
CA LEU A 232 -6.69 -9.10 7.76
C LEU A 232 -7.15 -10.55 7.54
N GLY A 233 -7.33 -11.33 8.61
CA GLY A 233 -7.88 -12.68 8.54
C GLY A 233 -9.28 -12.69 7.92
N GLU A 234 -10.17 -11.80 8.37
CA GLU A 234 -11.51 -11.66 7.80
C GLU A 234 -11.47 -11.22 6.33
N LEU A 235 -10.59 -10.27 5.98
CA LEU A 235 -10.40 -9.80 4.61
C LEU A 235 -10.03 -10.96 3.67
N VAL A 236 -9.02 -11.73 4.08
CA VAL A 236 -8.56 -12.93 3.35
C VAL A 236 -9.67 -13.95 3.23
N GLN A 237 -10.38 -14.24 4.33
CA GLN A 237 -11.46 -15.23 4.35
C GLN A 237 -12.59 -14.86 3.39
N ARG A 238 -13.09 -13.62 3.45
CA ARG A 238 -14.19 -13.15 2.57
C ARG A 238 -13.81 -13.21 1.09
N ALA A 239 -12.58 -12.81 0.76
CA ALA A 239 -12.09 -12.90 -0.60
C ALA A 239 -12.02 -14.35 -1.08
N GLN A 240 -11.55 -15.29 -0.24
CA GLN A 240 -11.53 -16.71 -0.61
C GLN A 240 -12.92 -17.29 -0.79
N ASP A 241 -13.86 -16.97 0.11
CA ASP A 241 -15.24 -17.44 0.04
C ASP A 241 -15.96 -16.93 -1.21
N ALA A 242 -15.77 -15.67 -1.57
CA ALA A 242 -16.36 -15.07 -2.78
C ALA A 242 -15.84 -15.69 -4.09
N HIS A 243 -14.68 -16.35 -4.05
CA HIS A 243 -13.93 -16.69 -5.24
C HIS A 243 -13.60 -18.18 -5.39
N GLY A 244 -13.77 -18.97 -4.32
CA GLY A 244 -13.50 -20.41 -4.30
C GLY A 244 -12.04 -20.76 -4.58
N MET A 245 -11.09 -19.87 -4.25
CA MET A 245 -9.66 -20.06 -4.54
C MET A 245 -8.79 -19.34 -3.51
N PRO A 246 -7.49 -19.70 -3.39
CA PRO A 246 -6.55 -19.00 -2.53
C PRO A 246 -6.55 -17.48 -2.74
N PHE A 247 -6.45 -16.74 -1.64
CA PHE A 247 -6.52 -15.27 -1.63
C PHE A 247 -5.64 -14.60 -2.69
N TRP A 248 -4.38 -15.03 -2.80
CA TRP A 248 -3.45 -14.42 -3.74
C TRP A 248 -3.87 -14.58 -5.20
N GLN A 249 -4.50 -15.71 -5.56
CA GLN A 249 -5.03 -15.92 -6.91
C GLN A 249 -6.25 -15.05 -7.15
N ALA A 250 -7.14 -14.92 -6.15
CA ALA A 250 -8.30 -14.04 -6.23
C ALA A 250 -7.88 -12.57 -6.39
N PHE A 251 -6.90 -12.11 -5.62
CA PHE A 251 -6.33 -10.77 -5.71
C PHE A 251 -5.74 -10.50 -7.10
N LEU A 252 -4.95 -11.43 -7.65
CA LEU A 252 -4.42 -11.29 -9.00
C LEU A 252 -5.54 -11.31 -10.05
N ARG A 253 -6.50 -12.22 -9.95
CA ARG A 253 -7.62 -12.33 -10.91
C ARG A 253 -8.43 -11.04 -11.03
N THR A 254 -8.57 -10.31 -9.93
CA THR A 254 -9.41 -9.11 -9.84
C THR A 254 -8.67 -7.83 -10.18
N ALA A 255 -7.34 -7.84 -10.20
CA ALA A 255 -6.51 -6.71 -10.65
C ALA A 255 -6.69 -6.42 -12.14
N ASP A 256 -6.68 -5.14 -12.55
CA ASP A 256 -6.80 -4.77 -13.98
C ASP A 256 -5.54 -5.22 -14.75
N PRO A 257 -5.67 -6.09 -15.77
CA PRO A 257 -4.53 -6.58 -16.55
C PRO A 257 -3.90 -5.52 -17.46
N ARG A 258 -4.57 -4.40 -17.73
CA ARG A 258 -4.08 -3.32 -18.60
C ARG A 258 -3.24 -2.30 -17.85
N LYS A 259 -3.12 -2.44 -16.54
CA LYS A 259 -2.48 -1.49 -15.64
C LYS A 259 -1.24 -2.13 -15.03
N TRP A 260 -0.16 -1.35 -14.98
CA TRP A 260 1.05 -1.80 -14.27
C TRP A 260 0.74 -1.99 -12.78
N THR A 261 0.00 -1.05 -12.20
CA THR A 261 -0.47 -1.07 -10.82
C THR A 261 -1.97 -1.36 -10.74
N GLY A 262 -2.35 -2.61 -11.02
CA GLY A 262 -3.75 -3.02 -11.19
C GLY A 262 -4.56 -3.25 -9.91
N ALA A 263 -3.93 -3.25 -8.73
CA ALA A 263 -4.57 -3.43 -7.43
C ALA A 263 -3.65 -2.92 -6.30
N SER A 264 -4.18 -2.37 -5.21
CA SER A 264 -3.36 -1.89 -4.09
C SER A 264 -3.77 -2.52 -2.78
N GLU A 265 -2.79 -3.03 -2.05
CA GLU A 265 -2.88 -3.51 -0.69
C GLU A 265 -3.30 -2.41 0.29
N TYR A 266 -2.73 -1.20 0.15
CA TYR A 266 -3.06 -0.06 1.00
C TYR A 266 -4.53 0.34 0.85
N VAL A 267 -4.98 0.50 -0.40
CA VAL A 267 -6.36 0.86 -0.73
C VAL A 267 -7.31 -0.22 -0.22
N LEU A 268 -7.02 -1.49 -0.53
CA LEU A 268 -7.85 -2.63 -0.15
C LEU A 268 -8.03 -2.71 1.37
N TYR A 269 -6.93 -2.76 2.12
CA TYR A 269 -6.97 -2.98 3.56
C TYR A 269 -7.54 -1.76 4.30
N ARG A 270 -7.10 -0.53 3.98
CA ARG A 270 -7.55 0.67 4.71
C ARG A 270 -9.06 0.82 4.67
N HIS A 271 -9.65 0.77 3.47
CA HIS A 271 -11.09 0.94 3.34
C HIS A 271 -11.87 -0.27 3.88
N PHE A 272 -11.32 -1.50 3.75
CA PHE A 272 -11.93 -2.67 4.35
C PHE A 272 -12.00 -2.53 5.88
N ALA A 273 -10.88 -2.20 6.53
CA ALA A 273 -10.79 -2.04 7.97
C ALA A 273 -11.71 -0.91 8.46
N ALA A 274 -11.67 0.26 7.80
CA ALA A 274 -12.52 1.39 8.18
C ALA A 274 -14.02 1.13 8.00
N ARG A 275 -14.40 0.31 7.02
CA ARG A 275 -15.80 0.00 6.73
C ARG A 275 -16.37 -1.07 7.63
N PHE A 276 -15.62 -2.16 7.84
CA PHE A 276 -16.12 -3.36 8.51
C PHE A 276 -15.68 -3.48 9.97
N PHE A 277 -14.67 -2.72 10.38
CA PHE A 277 -14.11 -2.70 11.73
C PHE A 277 -13.79 -1.26 12.20
N PRO A 278 -14.73 -0.29 12.08
CA PRO A 278 -14.47 1.11 12.42
C PRO A 278 -14.01 1.31 13.87
N GLU A 279 -14.38 0.42 14.79
CA GLU A 279 -13.97 0.41 16.18
C GLU A 279 -12.51 0.00 16.40
N ARG A 280 -11.90 -0.70 15.43
CA ARG A 280 -10.51 -1.19 15.50
C ARG A 280 -9.51 -0.27 14.82
N VAL A 281 -9.97 0.82 14.20
CA VAL A 281 -9.10 1.74 13.46
C VAL A 281 -9.29 3.20 13.87
N ARG A 282 -8.22 3.96 13.73
CA ARG A 282 -8.21 5.43 13.77
C ARG A 282 -7.45 5.92 12.54
N HIS A 283 -7.80 7.09 12.02
CA HIS A 283 -7.11 7.68 10.87
C HIS A 283 -6.28 8.91 11.26
N ARG A 284 -5.17 9.14 10.55
CA ARG A 284 -4.37 10.37 10.67
C ARG A 284 -3.77 10.81 9.34
N HIS A 285 -3.46 12.08 9.21
CA HIS A 285 -2.49 12.53 8.22
C HIS A 285 -1.06 12.29 8.76
N VAL A 286 -0.13 12.08 7.83
CA VAL A 286 1.30 11.97 8.13
C VAL A 286 1.99 12.93 7.20
N ASP A 287 2.69 13.91 7.77
CA ASP A 287 3.41 14.89 6.95
C ASP A 287 4.70 14.24 6.45
N ALA A 288 4.80 14.05 5.14
CA ALA A 288 5.90 13.32 4.55
C ALA A 288 6.31 13.90 3.20
N VAL A 289 7.54 13.60 2.83
CA VAL A 289 8.05 13.84 1.48
C VAL A 289 8.51 12.54 0.85
N ASP A 290 7.99 12.23 -0.32
CA ASP A 290 8.46 11.12 -1.13
C ASP A 290 9.17 11.66 -2.38
N VAL A 291 10.44 11.27 -2.54
CA VAL A 291 11.19 11.51 -3.77
C VAL A 291 10.97 10.32 -4.70
N ILE A 292 10.24 10.50 -5.79
CA ILE A 292 10.01 9.47 -6.79
C ILE A 292 10.88 9.70 -8.03
N GLN A 293 11.45 8.64 -8.58
CA GLN A 293 12.35 8.72 -9.73
C GLN A 293 12.42 7.41 -10.50
N ALA A 294 12.91 7.47 -11.73
CA ALA A 294 13.24 6.28 -12.49
C ALA A 294 14.41 5.54 -11.86
N GLU A 295 14.41 4.20 -11.95
CA GLU A 295 15.59 3.42 -11.62
C GLU A 295 16.67 3.60 -12.71
N GLY A 296 17.90 3.90 -12.28
CA GLY A 296 19.01 4.14 -13.20
C GLY A 296 20.23 4.75 -12.50
N PRO A 297 21.31 5.03 -13.25
CA PRO A 297 22.47 5.73 -12.72
C PRO A 297 22.11 7.19 -12.39
N GLY A 298 22.45 7.63 -11.18
CA GLY A 298 22.14 8.97 -10.68
C GLY A 298 20.86 9.04 -9.84
N GLY A 299 20.37 10.26 -9.63
CA GLY A 299 19.24 10.52 -8.74
C GLY A 299 19.60 10.45 -7.26
N PHE A 300 18.58 10.56 -6.41
CA PHE A 300 18.76 10.60 -4.95
C PHE A 300 18.84 9.19 -4.36
N VAL A 301 19.58 9.02 -3.27
CA VAL A 301 19.46 7.83 -2.40
C VAL A 301 18.76 8.19 -1.11
N LEU A 302 18.13 7.20 -0.46
CA LEU A 302 17.39 7.41 0.79
C LEU A 302 18.19 8.15 1.88
N PRO A 303 19.48 7.83 2.14
CA PRO A 303 20.28 8.58 3.10
C PRO A 303 20.44 10.08 2.78
N GLU A 304 20.48 10.47 1.51
CA GLU A 304 20.54 11.87 1.09
C GLU A 304 19.22 12.59 1.37
N VAL A 305 18.08 11.93 1.10
CA VAL A 305 16.75 12.47 1.40
C VAL A 305 16.55 12.63 2.90
N VAL A 306 16.98 11.66 3.71
CA VAL A 306 16.96 11.75 5.17
C VAL A 306 17.83 12.91 5.66
N ALA A 307 19.04 13.07 5.12
CA ALA A 307 19.92 14.18 5.49
C ALA A 307 19.29 15.54 5.15
N ALA A 308 18.64 15.66 3.99
CA ALA A 308 17.95 16.87 3.54
C ALA A 308 16.74 17.25 4.42
N ALA A 309 16.15 16.28 5.15
CA ALA A 309 14.99 16.48 6.02
C ALA A 309 15.33 16.64 7.52
N ARG A 310 16.61 16.60 7.90
CA ARG A 310 17.06 16.57 9.30
C ARG A 310 16.44 17.68 10.16
N ASP A 311 16.35 18.89 9.61
CA ASP A 311 15.86 20.07 10.32
C ASP A 311 14.40 20.42 9.99
N SER A 312 13.72 19.55 9.25
CA SER A 312 12.32 19.73 8.85
C SER A 312 11.34 19.33 9.96
N SER A 313 10.08 19.75 9.82
CA SER A 313 8.96 19.27 10.63
C SER A 313 8.33 17.98 10.10
N LEU A 314 8.92 17.34 9.09
CA LEU A 314 8.35 16.13 8.48
C LEU A 314 8.37 14.96 9.46
N HIS A 315 7.33 14.14 9.41
CA HIS A 315 7.24 12.89 10.19
C HIS A 315 8.00 11.75 9.52
N ALA A 316 8.09 11.77 8.18
CA ALA A 316 8.76 10.73 7.42
C ALA A 316 9.21 11.20 6.04
N VAL A 317 10.12 10.43 5.44
CA VAL A 317 10.56 10.61 4.06
C VAL A 317 10.71 9.29 3.32
N GLY A 318 10.44 9.30 2.01
CA GLY A 318 10.64 8.19 1.10
C GLY A 318 11.54 8.54 -0.08
N CYS A 319 12.20 7.52 -0.65
CA CYS A 319 13.03 7.67 -1.85
C CYS A 319 12.81 6.49 -2.81
N HIS A 320 11.79 6.60 -3.66
CA HIS A 320 11.30 5.49 -4.46
C HIS A 320 11.88 5.49 -5.86
N ARG A 321 12.61 4.43 -6.18
CA ARG A 321 13.14 4.14 -7.51
C ARG A 321 12.24 3.13 -8.21
N PHE A 322 11.62 3.55 -9.30
CA PHE A 322 10.66 2.76 -10.04
C PHE A 322 11.28 2.11 -11.28
N LEU A 323 11.24 0.78 -11.31
CA LEU A 323 11.36 0.00 -12.54
C LEU A 323 10.22 0.37 -13.50
N HIS A 324 10.52 0.50 -14.80
CA HIS A 324 9.51 0.83 -15.82
C HIS A 324 8.75 2.12 -15.50
N TYR A 325 9.49 3.18 -15.18
CA TYR A 325 8.95 4.45 -14.69
C TYR A 325 7.91 5.05 -15.64
N ALA A 326 8.21 5.08 -16.95
CA ALA A 326 7.33 5.64 -17.96
C ALA A 326 6.03 4.84 -18.09
N GLU A 327 6.12 3.51 -18.12
CA GLU A 327 4.98 2.60 -18.23
C GLU A 327 4.08 2.65 -16.98
N ARG A 328 4.70 2.75 -15.80
CA ARG A 328 3.99 2.99 -14.54
C ARG A 328 3.22 4.29 -14.59
N LEU A 329 3.90 5.41 -14.84
CA LEU A 329 3.26 6.73 -14.90
C LEU A 329 2.13 6.76 -15.92
N ALA A 330 2.32 6.17 -17.10
CA ALA A 330 1.30 6.13 -18.15
C ALA A 330 -0.01 5.44 -17.71
N THR A 331 0.05 4.53 -16.73
CA THR A 331 -1.10 3.76 -16.27
C THR A 331 -1.68 4.21 -14.93
N MET A 332 -1.00 5.09 -14.17
CA MET A 332 -1.47 5.63 -12.89
C MET A 332 -2.68 6.55 -13.04
N ASP A 333 -3.88 6.03 -12.80
CA ASP A 333 -5.15 6.75 -12.98
C ASP A 333 -5.47 7.78 -11.91
N TYR A 334 -4.79 7.72 -10.76
CA TYR A 334 -4.85 8.79 -9.75
C TYR A 334 -4.09 10.05 -10.15
N ILE A 335 -3.21 10.02 -11.15
CA ILE A 335 -2.54 11.23 -11.68
C ILE A 335 -3.36 11.77 -12.87
N PRO A 336 -3.81 13.05 -12.84
CA PRO A 336 -4.51 13.65 -13.98
C PRO A 336 -3.71 13.56 -15.29
N VAL A 337 -4.41 13.42 -16.43
CA VAL A 337 -3.79 13.24 -17.76
C VAL A 337 -2.75 14.32 -18.06
N ASP A 338 -3.07 15.59 -17.81
CA ASP A 338 -2.16 16.70 -18.12
C ASP A 338 -0.93 16.69 -17.23
N LEU A 339 -1.11 16.32 -15.95
CA LEU A 339 0.00 16.14 -15.02
C LEU A 339 0.89 14.96 -15.44
N ARG A 340 0.30 13.83 -15.84
CA ARG A 340 1.05 12.68 -16.38
C ARG A 340 1.85 13.06 -17.62
N ARG A 341 1.27 13.84 -18.54
CA ARG A 341 1.96 14.31 -19.75
C ARG A 341 3.13 15.21 -19.39
N ALA A 342 2.94 16.15 -18.48
CA ALA A 342 4.00 17.05 -18.03
C ALA A 342 5.16 16.30 -17.37
N VAL A 343 4.87 15.33 -16.49
CA VAL A 343 5.89 14.51 -15.82
C VAL A 343 6.56 13.53 -16.81
N GLY A 344 5.80 12.98 -17.75
CA GLY A 344 6.31 12.01 -18.72
C GLY A 344 7.21 12.62 -19.81
N ALA A 345 7.03 13.92 -20.12
CA ALA A 345 7.83 14.60 -21.15
C ALA A 345 9.30 14.80 -20.73
N GLU A 346 9.55 15.01 -19.43
CA GLU A 346 10.89 15.17 -18.86
C GLU A 346 10.99 14.33 -17.59
N PRO A 347 11.42 13.05 -17.69
CA PRO A 347 11.53 12.17 -16.55
C PRO A 347 12.67 12.63 -15.63
N VAL A 348 12.35 13.51 -14.70
CA VAL A 348 13.23 13.98 -13.63
C VAL A 348 12.72 13.44 -12.29
N PRO A 349 13.60 13.33 -11.28
CA PRO A 349 13.17 13.08 -9.91
C PRO A 349 12.11 14.11 -9.48
N LEU A 350 11.03 13.63 -8.90
CA LEU A 350 9.96 14.47 -8.36
C LEU A 350 9.96 14.39 -6.84
N ARG A 351 9.66 15.51 -6.21
CA ARG A 351 9.36 15.62 -4.79
C ARG A 351 7.85 15.74 -4.63
N LEU A 352 7.24 14.74 -4.02
CA LEU A 352 5.85 14.77 -3.56
C LEU A 352 5.87 15.15 -2.08
N ARG A 353 5.09 16.16 -1.68
CA ARG A 353 4.92 16.50 -0.27
C ARG A 353 3.45 16.38 0.11
N LEU A 354 3.18 15.63 1.18
CA LEU A 354 1.89 15.56 1.84
C LEU A 354 1.98 16.31 3.18
N ASP A 355 1.07 17.26 3.40
CA ASP A 355 1.01 18.09 4.62
C ASP A 355 -0.44 18.29 5.07
N GLY A 356 -0.88 17.52 6.07
CA GLY A 356 -2.26 17.57 6.54
C GLY A 356 -3.29 17.40 5.41
N GLY A 357 -3.04 16.50 4.46
CA GLY A 357 -3.88 16.24 3.28
C GLY A 357 -3.62 17.16 2.08
N LEU A 358 -2.75 18.16 2.21
CA LEU A 358 -2.30 19.00 1.10
C LEU A 358 -1.23 18.25 0.30
N LEU A 359 -1.53 17.90 -0.95
CA LEU A 359 -0.55 17.33 -1.87
C LEU A 359 0.08 18.44 -2.71
N THR A 360 1.42 18.53 -2.68
CA THR A 360 2.20 19.38 -3.59
C THR A 360 3.22 18.54 -4.33
N MET A 361 3.63 18.99 -5.51
CA MET A 361 4.60 18.29 -6.35
C MET A 361 5.55 19.27 -7.02
N GLU A 362 6.84 18.98 -6.91
CA GLU A 362 7.92 19.78 -7.50
C GLU A 362 9.01 18.88 -8.07
N ARG A 363 9.94 19.46 -8.83
CA ARG A 363 11.17 18.74 -9.24
C ARG A 363 12.10 18.63 -8.04
N ALA A 364 12.67 17.45 -7.81
CA ALA A 364 13.74 17.28 -6.85
C ALA A 364 15.08 17.59 -7.53
N VAL A 365 15.79 18.61 -7.06
CA VAL A 365 17.06 19.08 -7.64
C VAL A 365 18.17 19.08 -6.58
N PRO A 366 19.42 18.71 -6.91
CA PRO A 366 20.55 18.86 -6.01
C PRO A 366 20.97 20.34 -5.84
N PRO A 367 21.39 20.78 -4.63
CA PRO A 367 21.27 20.05 -3.37
C PRO A 367 19.80 19.95 -2.93
N LEU A 368 19.37 18.75 -2.52
CA LEU A 368 18.01 18.56 -2.05
C LEU A 368 17.82 19.29 -0.72
N THR A 369 16.81 20.16 -0.66
CA THR A 369 16.43 20.86 0.57
C THR A 369 14.97 20.57 0.86
N LEU A 370 14.70 20.04 2.05
CA LEU A 370 13.35 19.75 2.54
C LEU A 370 13.11 20.62 3.76
N VAL A 371 12.53 21.81 3.53
CA VAL A 371 12.13 22.75 4.60
C VAL A 371 10.77 22.35 5.16
#